data_AF-A0A1J3EIE2-F1
#
_entry.id   AF-A0A1J3EIE2-F1
#
_cell.length_a   1.000
_cell.length_b   1.000
_cell.length_c   1.000
_cell.angle_alpha   90.00
_cell.angle_beta   90.00
_cell.angle_gamma   90.00
#
_symmetry.space_group_name_H-M   'P 1'
#
loop_
_entity.id
_entity.type
_entity.pdbx_description
1 polymer ?
#
loop_
_entity_poly.entity_id
_entity_poly.type
_entity_poly.pdbx_seq_one_letter_code
_entity_poly.pdbx_strand_id
1 'polypeptide(L)'
;MRKLSIKDSLKSFFEPHLHPDNVELHKGTKTEIDEKVKRILGIVESGDIEEDESKRVVVADLVKDLYREYESLYRQYDDLTGEIRNQVHGKGENESSSSSSSDSDSNNKSKRNGQMESVKKQIEAANLEIADLRLETEKLATENKELSQKLEAAGETESDLNQKLEDVKKERDGLEAELDKKSQEVSEMAKDHENTLEENNRLQAQKNETEAELERERQEKPALLNQINDVQKALLEQEAAYNTLSQEHKQINGLFQEREATIKKLTDDYKQAREMLEEYMSKLEETERRMQLKTSRESEIVNLEETMESLRNQVEMKGEEIESLMEKMNNIEVKLRLSNQKLRITEQVLREKEEEMKKIEAKHLEKEALLEETYRGMIKEISERVNSTILNRFQSLSEKLEEKHGSYEDTVVEATKILSRAKKCVIEMKKEKEEMEKKLESRVREEEVEKEKLKETLLGVGEEKREAIRQLCIWIDHHRDRCEYLEEVLSKLVVARGQRRSQRA
;
A
#
# COMPACT_ATOMS: atom_id res chain seq x y z
N MET A 1 123.37 76.35 -10.84
CA MET A 1 122.20 75.61 -10.29
C MET A 1 121.03 76.58 -10.18
N ARG A 2 119.79 76.17 -10.48
CA ARG A 2 118.61 77.02 -10.22
C ARG A 2 118.14 76.77 -8.79
N LYS A 3 117.96 77.82 -7.97
CA LYS A 3 117.20 77.70 -6.71
C LYS A 3 115.72 77.80 -7.07
N LEU A 4 114.97 76.71 -6.90
CA LEU A 4 113.51 76.76 -6.87
C LEU A 4 113.07 77.25 -5.48
N SER A 5 112.06 78.10 -5.42
CA SER A 5 111.47 78.55 -4.17
C SER A 5 110.56 77.47 -3.59
N ILE A 6 110.41 77.45 -2.26
CA ILE A 6 109.39 76.63 -1.59
C ILE A 6 107.99 77.00 -2.10
N LYS A 7 107.77 78.27 -2.47
CA LYS A 7 106.54 78.71 -3.15
C LYS A 7 106.34 78.05 -4.51
N ASP A 8 107.39 77.79 -5.27
CA ASP A 8 107.30 77.16 -6.60
C ASP A 8 106.96 75.66 -6.45
N SER A 9 107.56 74.98 -5.48
CA SER A 9 107.22 73.58 -5.14
C SER A 9 105.77 73.45 -4.67
N LEU A 10 105.34 74.26 -3.69
CA LEU A 10 103.95 74.26 -3.22
C LEU A 10 102.96 74.59 -4.35
N LYS A 11 103.29 75.58 -5.20
CA LYS A 11 102.47 75.89 -6.38
C LYS A 11 102.38 74.68 -7.30
N SER A 12 103.49 74.06 -7.69
CA SER A 12 103.48 72.89 -8.58
C SER A 12 102.70 71.69 -8.04
N PHE A 13 102.57 71.56 -6.72
CA PHE A 13 101.83 70.48 -6.06
C PHE A 13 100.32 70.74 -5.99
N PHE A 14 99.90 71.99 -5.78
CA PHE A 14 98.48 72.38 -5.67
C PHE A 14 97.87 72.92 -6.98
N GLU A 15 98.66 73.29 -7.99
CA GLU A 15 98.20 73.80 -9.27
C GLU A 15 97.26 72.84 -10.05
N PRO A 16 97.41 71.49 -9.98
CA PRO A 16 96.39 70.56 -10.48
C PRO A 16 95.07 70.61 -9.71
N HIS A 17 95.11 70.82 -8.39
CA HIS A 17 93.94 70.81 -7.50
C HIS A 17 93.19 72.15 -7.46
N LEU A 18 93.85 73.25 -7.83
CA LEU A 18 93.28 74.60 -7.89
C LEU A 18 92.76 74.98 -9.29
N HIS A 19 92.79 74.05 -10.26
CA HIS A 19 92.26 74.25 -11.62
C HIS A 19 90.76 74.57 -11.58
N PRO A 20 90.25 75.55 -12.35
CA PRO A 20 88.84 75.96 -12.28
C PRO A 20 87.86 74.80 -12.54
N ASP A 21 88.17 73.93 -13.50
CA ASP A 21 87.33 72.78 -13.85
C ASP A 21 87.18 71.80 -12.67
N ASN A 22 88.23 71.62 -11.85
CA ASN A 22 88.17 70.74 -10.67
C ASN A 22 87.33 71.38 -9.55
N VAL A 23 87.41 72.71 -9.38
CA VAL A 23 86.52 73.44 -8.45
C VAL A 23 85.06 73.40 -8.91
N GLU A 24 84.82 73.38 -10.22
CA GLU A 24 83.48 73.27 -10.81
C GLU A 24 82.93 71.83 -10.73
N LEU A 25 83.77 70.81 -10.93
CA LEU A 25 83.45 69.39 -10.71
C LEU A 25 83.12 69.08 -9.23
N HIS A 26 83.86 69.65 -8.28
CA HIS A 26 83.55 69.50 -6.85
C HIS A 26 82.23 70.17 -6.47
N LYS A 27 81.88 71.32 -7.06
CA LYS A 27 80.56 71.93 -6.90
C LYS A 27 79.44 71.11 -7.53
N GLY A 28 79.66 70.58 -8.74
CA GLY A 28 78.69 69.74 -9.45
C GLY A 28 78.37 68.45 -8.67
N THR A 29 79.41 67.75 -8.22
CA THR A 29 79.26 66.53 -7.39
C THR A 29 78.62 66.81 -6.04
N LYS A 30 78.85 67.98 -5.42
CA LYS A 30 78.08 68.42 -4.25
C LYS A 30 76.60 68.56 -4.58
N THR A 31 76.24 69.33 -5.61
CA THR A 31 74.81 69.50 -5.98
C THR A 31 74.13 68.18 -6.35
N GLU A 32 74.86 67.23 -6.94
CA GLU A 32 74.36 65.89 -7.23
C GLU A 32 74.10 65.07 -5.94
N ILE A 33 74.94 65.22 -4.91
CA ILE A 33 74.74 64.61 -3.59
C ILE A 33 73.55 65.26 -2.87
N ASP A 34 73.45 66.60 -2.88
CA ASP A 34 72.33 67.34 -2.29
C ASP A 34 70.98 66.90 -2.91
N GLU A 35 70.93 66.73 -4.24
CA GLU A 35 69.74 66.18 -4.92
C GLU A 35 69.46 64.71 -4.58
N LYS A 36 70.49 63.87 -4.43
CA LYS A 36 70.33 62.46 -4.02
C LYS A 36 69.78 62.34 -2.61
N VAL A 37 70.31 63.10 -1.64
CA VAL A 37 69.81 63.12 -0.27
C VAL A 37 68.37 63.62 -0.21
N LYS A 38 68.05 64.70 -0.94
CA LYS A 38 66.68 65.20 -1.06
C LYS A 38 65.71 64.18 -1.67
N ARG A 39 66.17 63.37 -2.63
CA ARG A 39 65.38 62.27 -3.22
C ARG A 39 65.16 61.13 -2.22
N ILE A 40 66.19 60.74 -1.47
CA ILE A 40 66.09 59.69 -0.44
C ILE A 40 65.10 60.11 0.66
N LEU A 41 65.27 61.31 1.22
CA LEU A 41 64.32 61.84 2.21
C LEU A 41 62.90 61.94 1.66
N GLY A 42 62.73 62.36 0.39
CA GLY A 42 61.43 62.40 -0.27
C GLY A 42 60.72 61.04 -0.33
N ILE A 43 61.45 59.93 -0.52
CA ILE A 43 60.88 58.57 -0.58
C ILE A 43 60.63 57.99 0.83
N VAL A 44 61.48 58.36 1.80
CA VAL A 44 61.31 57.93 3.20
C VAL A 44 60.18 58.71 3.89
N GLU A 45 59.97 59.98 3.57
CA GLU A 45 58.92 60.83 4.15
C GLU A 45 57.58 60.78 3.39
N SER A 46 57.52 60.25 2.16
CA SER A 46 56.26 60.05 1.42
C SER A 46 55.44 58.84 1.88
N GLY A 47 56.08 57.86 2.53
CA GLY A 47 55.45 56.60 2.92
C GLY A 47 55.37 55.54 1.81
N ASP A 48 56.03 55.74 0.66
CA ASP A 48 56.07 54.79 -0.48
C ASP A 48 56.87 53.49 -0.18
N ILE A 49 57.20 53.22 1.09
CA ILE A 49 57.93 52.03 1.57
C ILE A 49 57.09 51.32 2.64
N GLU A 50 56.82 50.02 2.44
CA GLU A 50 56.01 49.14 3.31
C GLU A 50 56.66 48.77 4.66
N GLU A 51 57.39 49.70 5.29
CA GLU A 51 57.98 49.53 6.63
C GLU A 51 57.22 50.28 7.73
N ASP A 52 57.55 49.99 9.00
CA ASP A 52 57.01 50.71 10.16
C ASP A 52 57.37 52.20 10.11
N GLU A 53 56.42 53.07 10.49
CA GLU A 53 56.66 54.51 10.60
C GLU A 53 57.85 54.85 11.51
N SER A 54 57.99 54.11 12.62
CA SER A 54 59.11 54.27 13.55
C SER A 54 60.47 53.93 12.94
N LYS A 55 60.52 53.08 11.89
CA LYS A 55 61.75 52.80 11.13
C LYS A 55 62.01 53.90 10.10
N ARG A 56 60.98 54.36 9.38
CA ARG A 56 61.08 55.49 8.44
C ARG A 56 61.64 56.74 9.11
N VAL A 57 61.13 57.11 10.30
CA VAL A 57 61.64 58.24 11.09
C VAL A 57 63.13 58.06 11.44
N VAL A 58 63.52 56.89 11.98
CA VAL A 58 64.93 56.61 12.34
C VAL A 58 65.86 56.67 11.12
N VAL A 59 65.43 56.16 9.97
CA VAL A 59 66.21 56.24 8.72
C VAL A 59 66.32 57.68 8.21
N ALA A 60 65.23 58.45 8.27
CA ALA A 60 65.23 59.86 7.87
C ALA A 60 66.16 60.71 8.75
N ASP A 61 66.18 60.46 10.07
CA ASP A 61 67.06 61.16 11.01
C ASP A 61 68.53 60.76 10.80
N LEU A 62 68.83 59.47 10.59
CA LEU A 62 70.19 58.99 10.30
C LEU A 62 70.75 59.60 8.99
N VAL A 63 69.90 59.77 7.97
CA VAL A 63 70.26 60.45 6.71
C VAL A 63 70.48 61.96 6.92
N LYS A 64 69.70 62.61 7.80
CA LYS A 64 69.88 64.04 8.15
C LYS A 64 71.18 64.27 8.91
N ASP A 65 71.56 63.37 9.82
CA ASP A 65 72.82 63.45 10.56
C ASP A 65 74.04 63.17 9.66
N LEU A 66 74.00 62.14 8.80
CA LEU A 66 75.05 61.91 7.79
C LEU A 66 75.24 63.10 6.83
N TYR A 67 74.15 63.73 6.40
CA TYR A 67 74.22 64.93 5.56
C TYR A 67 74.78 66.15 6.32
N ARG A 68 74.47 66.28 7.61
CA ARG A 68 75.08 67.30 8.50
C ARG A 68 76.59 67.09 8.68
N GLU A 69 77.06 65.85 8.80
CA GLU A 69 78.49 65.53 8.83
C GLU A 69 79.17 65.84 7.49
N TYR A 70 78.53 65.47 6.36
CA TYR A 70 79.00 65.81 5.02
C TYR A 70 79.10 67.33 4.79
N GLU A 71 78.09 68.11 5.19
CA GLU A 71 78.17 69.58 5.14
C GLU A 71 79.31 70.14 5.99
N SER A 72 79.58 69.56 7.17
CA SER A 72 80.67 69.97 8.04
C SER A 72 82.04 69.70 7.40
N LEU A 73 82.23 68.51 6.84
CA LEU A 73 83.45 68.13 6.12
C LEU A 73 83.66 69.00 4.87
N TYR A 74 82.61 69.31 4.12
CA TYR A 74 82.70 70.17 2.95
C TYR A 74 83.13 71.61 3.34
N ARG A 75 82.62 72.15 4.46
CA ARG A 75 83.06 73.46 4.97
C ARG A 75 84.54 73.46 5.34
N GLN A 76 85.02 72.43 6.04
CA GLN A 76 86.45 72.28 6.36
C GLN A 76 87.33 72.22 5.11
N TYR A 77 86.84 71.60 4.02
CA TYR A 77 87.54 71.56 2.74
C TYR A 77 87.54 72.92 2.01
N ASP A 78 86.41 73.63 2.00
CA ASP A 78 86.32 75.01 1.46
C ASP A 78 87.24 75.98 2.23
N ASP A 79 87.25 75.89 3.56
CA ASP A 79 88.09 76.71 4.45
C ASP A 79 89.59 76.45 4.20
N LEU A 80 90.02 75.18 4.19
CA LEU A 80 91.41 74.78 3.90
C LEU A 80 91.85 75.22 2.49
N THR A 81 90.97 75.09 1.50
CA THR A 81 91.21 75.58 0.13
C THR A 81 91.32 77.11 0.08
N GLY A 82 90.61 77.82 0.97
CA GLY A 82 90.74 79.26 1.18
C GLY A 82 92.10 79.65 1.77
N GLU A 83 92.56 78.97 2.82
CA GLU A 83 93.87 79.23 3.44
C GLU A 83 95.04 79.01 2.47
N ILE A 84 95.02 77.90 1.72
CA ILE A 84 96.03 77.62 0.69
C ILE A 84 96.05 78.72 -0.38
N ARG A 85 94.87 79.15 -0.86
CA ARG A 85 94.73 80.24 -1.84
C ARG A 85 95.34 81.57 -1.35
N ASN A 86 95.19 81.85 -0.04
CA ASN A 86 95.74 83.05 0.60
C ASN A 86 97.27 82.99 0.74
N GLN A 87 97.85 81.84 1.12
CA GLN A 87 99.32 81.71 1.24
C GLN A 87 100.04 81.85 -0.11
N VAL A 88 99.47 81.33 -1.20
CA VAL A 88 100.09 81.36 -2.55
C VAL A 88 100.23 82.79 -3.09
N HIS A 89 99.40 83.75 -2.66
CA HIS A 89 99.38 85.13 -3.18
C HIS A 89 99.87 86.22 -2.19
N GLY A 90 100.50 85.85 -1.07
CA GLY A 90 101.06 86.79 -0.09
C GLY A 90 102.29 87.58 -0.59
N LYS A 91 102.37 88.88 -0.23
CA LYS A 91 103.23 89.95 -0.80
C LYS A 91 104.22 90.54 0.24
N GLY A 92 105.47 90.82 -0.18
CA GLY A 92 106.53 91.50 0.62
C GLY A 92 107.41 90.56 1.50
N GLU A 93 108.57 90.96 2.04
CA GLU A 93 109.43 92.15 1.76
C GLU A 93 110.85 92.05 2.39
N ASN A 94 111.89 92.48 1.65
CA ASN A 94 113.20 93.09 2.03
C ASN A 94 114.36 92.44 2.88
N GLU A 95 115.55 93.09 2.75
CA GLU A 95 116.87 93.00 3.49
C GLU A 95 117.82 91.77 3.30
N SER A 96 119.18 91.86 3.18
CA SER A 96 120.13 92.94 2.75
C SER A 96 121.62 92.47 2.53
N SER A 97 122.43 93.16 1.67
CA SER A 97 123.94 93.08 1.45
C SER A 97 124.58 91.82 0.75
N SER A 98 125.89 91.69 0.35
CA SER A 98 127.08 92.52 -0.13
C SER A 98 128.33 91.56 -0.34
N SER A 99 129.53 91.81 -0.96
CA SER A 99 130.12 92.72 -2.01
C SER A 99 131.61 92.31 -2.40
N SER A 100 132.22 92.88 -3.48
CA SER A 100 133.69 93.01 -3.83
C SER A 100 134.60 91.79 -4.22
N SER A 101 135.85 91.86 -4.80
CA SER A 101 136.51 92.74 -5.83
C SER A 101 138.00 92.35 -6.25
N SER A 102 138.38 92.37 -7.55
CA SER A 102 139.69 92.74 -8.22
C SER A 102 141.06 91.99 -8.02
N ASP A 103 142.17 92.13 -8.84
CA ASP A 103 142.46 92.32 -10.31
C ASP A 103 144.00 92.21 -10.72
N SER A 104 144.31 91.97 -12.02
CA SER A 104 145.51 92.29 -12.92
C SER A 104 147.03 91.85 -12.79
N ASP A 105 147.55 91.19 -13.87
CA ASP A 105 148.81 91.35 -14.71
C ASP A 105 150.36 91.12 -14.36
N SER A 106 151.01 90.05 -14.93
CA SER A 106 152.40 89.95 -15.58
C SER A 106 153.78 89.86 -14.77
N ASN A 107 155.07 89.63 -15.23
CA ASN A 107 155.81 89.28 -16.51
C ASN A 107 157.36 88.82 -16.43
N ASN A 108 157.88 87.97 -17.38
CA ASN A 108 159.28 87.74 -17.96
C ASN A 108 160.63 87.33 -17.20
N LYS A 109 161.86 87.43 -17.83
CA LYS A 109 163.10 86.52 -17.69
C LYS A 109 164.59 87.10 -17.50
N SER A 110 165.49 86.34 -16.82
CA SER A 110 166.93 85.88 -17.12
C SER A 110 168.32 86.66 -17.03
N LYS A 111 169.35 86.03 -16.37
CA LYS A 111 170.85 85.76 -16.63
C LYS A 111 172.12 86.73 -16.49
N ARG A 112 173.08 86.33 -15.59
CA ARG A 112 174.60 86.09 -15.63
C ARG A 112 175.80 87.14 -15.59
N ASN A 113 176.90 86.69 -14.92
CA ASN A 113 178.37 87.07 -14.91
C ASN A 113 178.79 88.42 -14.23
N GLY A 114 180.06 88.77 -13.84
CA GLY A 114 181.47 88.24 -13.76
C GLY A 114 182.47 89.46 -13.59
N GLN A 115 183.80 89.50 -13.26
CA GLN A 115 185.01 88.70 -12.84
C GLN A 115 186.12 89.76 -12.37
N MET A 116 187.39 89.66 -11.88
CA MET A 116 188.56 88.78 -11.54
C MET A 116 189.37 89.52 -10.37
N GLU A 117 190.66 89.52 -9.92
CA GLU A 117 192.06 88.95 -10.05
C GLU A 117 192.84 89.33 -8.70
N SER A 118 194.15 89.28 -8.34
CA SER A 118 195.54 88.94 -8.80
C SER A 118 196.49 88.70 -7.56
N VAL A 119 197.81 88.43 -7.68
CA VAL A 119 198.66 87.74 -6.64
C VAL A 119 199.86 88.53 -6.01
N LYS A 120 199.62 89.29 -4.92
CA LYS A 120 200.40 89.09 -3.64
C LYS A 120 199.59 88.26 -2.62
N LYS A 121 198.32 88.04 -2.95
CA LYS A 121 197.29 87.31 -2.23
C LYS A 121 197.55 85.81 -2.05
N GLN A 122 198.78 85.30 -2.17
CA GLN A 122 199.02 83.85 -2.19
C GLN A 122 198.88 83.19 -0.81
N ILE A 123 199.22 83.91 0.27
CA ILE A 123 198.96 83.47 1.66
C ILE A 123 197.54 83.85 2.12
N GLU A 124 196.97 84.92 1.55
CA GLU A 124 195.54 85.21 1.70
C GLU A 124 194.67 84.14 1.02
N ALA A 125 195.09 83.61 -0.13
CA ALA A 125 194.37 82.61 -0.92
C ALA A 125 194.20 81.29 -0.17
N ALA A 126 195.23 80.79 0.53
CA ALA A 126 195.09 79.58 1.35
C ALA A 126 194.12 79.78 2.53
N ASN A 127 194.07 80.98 3.12
CA ASN A 127 193.12 81.32 4.18
C ASN A 127 191.70 81.58 3.63
N LEU A 128 191.58 82.13 2.42
CA LEU A 128 190.34 82.26 1.67
C LEU A 128 189.79 80.89 1.26
N GLU A 129 190.61 79.96 0.78
CA GLU A 129 190.18 78.61 0.41
C GLU A 129 189.68 77.81 1.63
N ILE A 130 190.33 77.98 2.79
CA ILE A 130 189.82 77.44 4.07
C ILE A 130 188.51 78.13 4.52
N ALA A 131 188.33 79.41 4.21
CA ALA A 131 187.08 80.13 4.50
C ALA A 131 185.95 79.74 3.54
N ASP A 132 186.22 79.59 2.25
CA ASP A 132 185.28 79.16 1.21
C ASP A 132 184.84 77.71 1.44
N LEU A 133 185.77 76.80 1.78
CA LEU A 133 185.43 75.44 2.17
C LEU A 133 184.59 75.40 3.45
N ARG A 134 184.84 76.28 4.42
CA ARG A 134 183.97 76.41 5.61
C ARG A 134 182.58 76.90 5.24
N LEU A 135 182.48 77.98 4.45
CA LEU A 135 181.22 78.49 3.94
C LEU A 135 180.44 77.44 3.13
N GLU A 136 181.12 76.60 2.35
CA GLU A 136 180.47 75.52 1.60
C GLU A 136 180.01 74.39 2.55
N THR A 137 180.78 74.04 3.58
CA THR A 137 180.28 73.11 4.62
C THR A 137 179.13 73.69 5.44
N GLU A 138 179.10 75.01 5.69
CA GLU A 138 177.97 75.68 6.33
C GLU A 138 176.74 75.71 5.43
N LYS A 139 176.89 76.00 4.12
CA LYS A 139 175.81 75.85 3.12
C LYS A 139 175.26 74.43 3.11
N LEU A 140 176.12 73.42 2.95
CA LEU A 140 175.70 72.02 2.91
C LEU A 140 175.06 71.57 4.23
N ALA A 141 175.45 72.14 5.37
CA ALA A 141 174.77 71.94 6.65
C ALA A 141 173.38 72.62 6.67
N THR A 142 173.23 73.83 6.13
CA THR A 142 171.93 74.48 5.99
C THR A 142 171.02 73.78 4.98
N GLU A 143 171.54 73.28 3.86
CA GLU A 143 170.78 72.51 2.87
C GLU A 143 170.34 71.15 3.44
N ASN A 144 171.21 70.44 4.17
CA ASN A 144 170.80 69.22 4.88
C ASN A 144 169.74 69.51 5.95
N LYS A 145 169.83 70.65 6.65
CA LYS A 145 168.81 71.06 7.63
C LYS A 145 167.48 71.39 6.95
N GLU A 146 167.49 72.12 5.84
CA GLU A 146 166.30 72.38 5.03
C GLU A 146 165.70 71.09 4.45
N LEU A 147 166.53 70.16 3.96
CA LEU A 147 166.07 68.87 3.44
C LEU A 147 165.47 68.00 4.55
N SER A 148 166.07 68.00 5.75
CA SER A 148 165.50 67.32 6.92
C SER A 148 164.16 67.93 7.31
N GLN A 149 164.02 69.26 7.32
CA GLN A 149 162.75 69.94 7.61
C GLN A 149 161.69 69.68 6.52
N LYS A 150 162.09 69.59 5.25
CA LYS A 150 161.19 69.21 4.14
C LYS A 150 160.77 67.74 4.22
N LEU A 151 161.64 66.85 4.70
CA LEU A 151 161.34 65.43 4.94
C LEU A 151 160.41 65.25 6.15
N GLU A 152 160.64 66.00 7.24
CA GLU A 152 159.82 66.02 8.45
C GLU A 152 158.39 66.53 8.11
N ALA A 153 158.28 67.69 7.44
CA ALA A 153 157.01 68.21 6.96
C ALA A 153 156.31 67.28 5.94
N ALA A 154 157.07 66.57 5.09
CA ALA A 154 156.50 65.55 4.21
C ALA A 154 155.90 64.38 5.01
N GLY A 155 156.61 63.87 6.02
CA GLY A 155 156.12 62.83 6.93
C GLY A 155 154.89 63.27 7.74
N GLU A 156 154.85 64.52 8.19
CA GLU A 156 153.63 65.12 8.78
C GLU A 156 152.47 65.08 7.78
N THR A 157 152.66 65.52 6.53
CA THR A 157 151.58 65.46 5.51
C THR A 157 151.18 64.04 5.13
N GLU A 158 152.09 63.07 5.14
CA GLU A 158 151.78 61.66 4.90
C GLU A 158 150.95 61.06 6.06
N SER A 159 151.28 61.40 7.30
CA SER A 159 150.47 61.04 8.47
C SER A 159 149.07 61.65 8.39
N ASP A 160 148.97 62.94 8.06
CA ASP A 160 147.72 63.67 7.89
C ASP A 160 146.83 63.10 6.77
N LEU A 161 147.44 62.68 5.66
CA LEU A 161 146.73 62.04 4.54
C LEU A 161 146.28 60.62 4.88
N ASN A 162 147.10 59.83 5.58
CA ASN A 162 146.73 58.50 6.03
C ASN A 162 145.58 58.54 7.05
N GLN A 163 145.58 59.50 7.98
CA GLN A 163 144.47 59.71 8.92
C GLN A 163 143.17 60.04 8.17
N LYS A 164 143.21 61.01 7.24
CA LYS A 164 142.05 61.38 6.40
C LYS A 164 141.54 60.22 5.54
N LEU A 165 142.45 59.41 4.99
CA LEU A 165 142.11 58.20 4.24
C LEU A 165 141.41 57.16 5.12
N GLU A 166 141.84 57.00 6.37
CA GLU A 166 141.24 56.07 7.33
C GLU A 166 139.87 56.55 7.83
N ASP A 167 139.68 57.85 8.01
CA ASP A 167 138.37 58.41 8.37
C ASP A 167 137.37 58.33 7.20
N VAL A 168 137.81 58.60 5.97
CA VAL A 168 136.98 58.39 4.75
C VAL A 168 136.62 56.90 4.55
N LYS A 169 137.47 55.94 4.95
CA LYS A 169 137.08 54.51 4.97
C LYS A 169 135.95 54.26 5.97
N LYS A 170 136.02 54.81 7.18
CA LYS A 170 134.95 54.66 8.20
C LYS A 170 133.64 55.29 7.75
N GLU A 171 133.70 56.46 7.09
CA GLU A 171 132.51 57.09 6.50
C GLU A 171 131.92 56.23 5.39
N ARG A 172 132.75 55.69 4.46
CA ARG A 172 132.30 54.73 3.46
C ARG A 172 131.64 53.51 4.11
N ASP A 173 132.31 52.87 5.06
CA ASP A 173 131.84 51.62 5.67
C ASP A 173 130.56 51.82 6.50
N GLY A 174 130.38 53.01 7.08
CA GLY A 174 129.11 53.42 7.70
C GLY A 174 127.99 53.63 6.67
N LEU A 175 128.28 54.28 5.54
CA LEU A 175 127.31 54.49 4.45
C LEU A 175 126.95 53.18 3.73
N GLU A 176 127.91 52.26 3.56
CA GLU A 176 127.70 50.92 3.00
C GLU A 176 126.76 50.10 3.92
N ALA A 177 126.99 50.14 5.24
CA ALA A 177 126.12 49.48 6.22
C ALA A 177 124.72 50.12 6.31
N GLU A 178 124.59 51.44 6.14
CA GLU A 178 123.28 52.10 6.06
C GLU A 178 122.57 51.77 4.74
N LEU A 179 123.30 51.68 3.62
CA LEU A 179 122.78 51.26 2.32
C LEU A 179 122.27 49.82 2.35
N ASP A 180 123.03 48.88 2.92
CA ASP A 180 122.61 47.48 3.12
C ASP A 180 121.35 47.41 3.98
N LYS A 181 121.29 48.14 5.09
CA LYS A 181 120.10 48.21 5.95
C LYS A 181 118.89 48.75 5.19
N LYS A 182 119.06 49.81 4.38
CA LYS A 182 117.98 50.38 3.55
C LYS A 182 117.56 49.44 2.43
N SER A 183 118.49 48.68 1.85
CA SER A 183 118.22 47.63 0.87
C SER A 183 117.36 46.50 1.49
N GLN A 184 117.67 46.08 2.71
CA GLN A 184 116.84 45.12 3.45
C GLN A 184 115.46 45.69 3.79
N GLU A 185 115.35 46.91 4.32
CA GLU A 185 114.07 47.58 4.59
C GLU A 185 113.20 47.67 3.32
N VAL A 186 113.80 47.97 2.15
CA VAL A 186 113.09 47.97 0.85
C VAL A 186 112.67 46.55 0.42
N SER A 187 113.49 45.52 0.68
CA SER A 187 113.14 44.12 0.36
C SER A 187 112.01 43.56 1.24
N GLU A 188 111.88 44.04 2.49
CA GLU A 188 110.78 43.70 3.39
C GLU A 188 109.50 44.43 2.96
N MET A 189 109.57 45.76 2.73
CA MET A 189 108.46 46.55 2.19
C MET A 189 107.94 46.03 0.83
N ALA A 190 108.80 45.49 -0.03
CA ALA A 190 108.40 44.90 -1.30
C ALA A 190 107.54 43.65 -1.12
N LYS A 191 107.87 42.77 -0.16
CA LYS A 191 107.08 41.57 0.16
C LYS A 191 105.74 41.94 0.76
N ASP A 192 105.70 42.92 1.66
CA ASP A 192 104.44 43.40 2.24
C ASP A 192 103.55 44.07 1.19
N HIS A 193 104.14 44.75 0.20
CA HIS A 193 103.39 45.25 -0.94
C HIS A 193 102.84 44.14 -1.85
N GLU A 194 103.61 43.08 -2.08
CA GLU A 194 103.16 41.90 -2.86
C GLU A 194 102.03 41.15 -2.13
N ASN A 195 102.19 40.90 -0.83
CA ASN A 195 101.16 40.30 0.03
C ASN A 195 99.84 41.11 0.02
N THR A 196 99.93 42.44 0.18
CA THR A 196 98.74 43.31 0.17
C THR A 196 98.12 43.45 -1.22
N LEU A 197 98.90 43.28 -2.30
CA LEU A 197 98.38 43.20 -3.66
C LEU A 197 97.63 41.89 -3.91
N GLU A 198 98.13 40.75 -3.44
CA GLU A 198 97.40 39.47 -3.49
C GLU A 198 96.09 39.51 -2.69
N GLU A 199 96.11 40.06 -1.46
CA GLU A 199 94.91 40.20 -0.64
C GLU A 199 93.87 41.13 -1.28
N ASN A 200 94.29 42.27 -1.84
CA ASN A 200 93.39 43.21 -2.52
C ASN A 200 92.77 42.57 -3.78
N ASN A 201 93.56 41.85 -4.59
CA ASN A 201 93.04 41.08 -5.73
C ASN A 201 92.01 40.01 -5.30
N ARG A 202 92.26 39.32 -4.17
CA ARG A 202 91.32 38.33 -3.60
C ARG A 202 90.03 38.99 -3.12
N LEU A 203 90.11 40.11 -2.40
CA LEU A 203 88.95 40.86 -1.92
C LEU A 203 88.13 41.42 -3.09
N GLN A 204 88.79 41.92 -4.14
CA GLN A 204 88.12 42.40 -5.35
C GLN A 204 87.42 41.25 -6.11
N ALA A 205 87.98 40.03 -6.13
CA ALA A 205 87.32 38.86 -6.68
C ALA A 205 86.06 38.48 -5.89
N GLN A 206 86.15 38.42 -4.55
CA GLN A 206 84.99 38.14 -3.68
C GLN A 206 83.91 39.22 -3.77
N LYS A 207 84.31 40.50 -3.91
CA LYS A 207 83.39 41.60 -4.18
C LYS A 207 82.63 41.37 -5.50
N ASN A 208 83.34 41.09 -6.59
CA ASN A 208 82.71 40.85 -7.90
C ASN A 208 81.75 39.64 -7.85
N GLU A 209 82.10 38.59 -7.11
CA GLU A 209 81.27 37.38 -6.94
C GLU A 209 79.97 37.69 -6.18
N THR A 210 80.06 38.40 -5.05
CA THR A 210 78.89 38.82 -4.25
C THR A 210 78.02 39.87 -4.95
N GLU A 211 78.59 40.82 -5.70
CA GLU A 211 77.83 41.73 -6.56
C GLU A 211 77.08 40.97 -7.67
N ALA A 212 77.67 39.91 -8.23
CA ALA A 212 77.03 39.05 -9.22
C ALA A 212 76.00 38.06 -8.62
N GLU A 213 76.00 37.81 -7.31
CA GLU A 213 74.93 37.12 -6.59
C GLU A 213 73.77 38.07 -6.29
N LEU A 214 74.06 39.26 -5.76
CA LEU A 214 73.06 40.29 -5.46
C LEU A 214 72.25 40.68 -6.70
N GLU A 215 72.91 40.87 -7.85
CA GLU A 215 72.22 41.21 -9.11
C GLU A 215 71.38 40.04 -9.67
N ARG A 216 71.75 38.78 -9.38
CA ARG A 216 70.90 37.61 -9.70
C ARG A 216 69.64 37.60 -8.84
N GLU A 217 69.76 37.70 -7.51
CA GLU A 217 68.60 37.77 -6.61
C GLU A 217 67.68 38.95 -6.95
N ARG A 218 68.27 40.09 -7.30
CA ARG A 218 67.54 41.30 -7.73
C ARG A 218 66.75 41.11 -9.02
N GLN A 219 67.19 40.23 -9.92
CA GLN A 219 66.47 39.87 -11.15
C GLN A 219 65.44 38.76 -10.94
N GLU A 220 65.65 37.84 -9.99
CA GLU A 220 64.66 36.82 -9.62
C GLU A 220 63.51 37.39 -8.77
N LYS A 221 63.77 38.35 -7.88
CA LYS A 221 62.76 39.01 -7.03
C LYS A 221 61.53 39.52 -7.79
N PRO A 222 61.62 40.27 -8.91
CA PRO A 222 60.44 40.70 -9.67
C PRO A 222 59.73 39.53 -10.38
N ALA A 223 60.43 38.48 -10.78
CA ALA A 223 59.80 37.29 -11.35
C ALA A 223 58.94 36.55 -10.30
N LEU A 224 59.46 36.40 -9.08
CA LEU A 224 58.71 35.85 -7.94
C LEU A 224 57.52 36.75 -7.54
N LEU A 225 57.70 38.07 -7.48
CA LEU A 225 56.61 39.02 -7.22
C LEU A 225 55.48 38.95 -8.27
N ASN A 226 55.82 38.75 -9.54
CA ASN A 226 54.82 38.56 -10.60
C ASN A 226 54.07 37.24 -10.41
N GLN A 227 54.77 36.13 -10.13
CA GLN A 227 54.14 34.84 -9.84
C GLN A 227 53.20 34.91 -8.62
N ILE A 228 53.60 35.61 -7.55
CA ILE A 228 52.76 35.84 -6.36
C ILE A 228 51.50 36.63 -6.73
N ASN A 229 51.63 37.71 -7.50
CA ASN A 229 50.49 38.50 -7.97
C ASN A 229 49.53 37.68 -8.86
N ASP A 230 50.05 36.83 -9.75
CA ASP A 230 49.22 36.02 -10.64
C ASP A 230 48.51 34.88 -9.88
N VAL A 231 49.15 34.29 -8.86
CA VAL A 231 48.50 33.35 -7.92
C VAL A 231 47.43 34.07 -7.09
N GLN A 232 47.66 35.30 -6.62
CA GLN A 232 46.66 36.08 -5.90
C GLN A 232 45.44 36.42 -6.75
N LYS A 233 45.63 36.80 -8.03
CA LYS A 233 44.52 37.01 -8.98
C LYS A 233 43.71 35.73 -9.18
N ALA A 234 44.38 34.60 -9.45
CA ALA A 234 43.73 33.32 -9.64
C ALA A 234 42.94 32.87 -8.39
N LEU A 235 43.44 33.17 -7.18
CA LEU A 235 42.75 32.90 -5.92
C LEU A 235 41.47 33.76 -5.77
N LEU A 236 41.54 35.06 -6.10
CA LEU A 236 40.39 35.96 -6.09
C LEU A 236 39.33 35.58 -7.13
N GLU A 237 39.75 35.17 -8.33
CA GLU A 237 38.87 34.64 -9.37
C GLU A 237 38.19 33.33 -8.93
N GLN A 238 38.94 32.44 -8.26
CA GLN A 238 38.40 31.19 -7.70
C GLN A 238 37.40 31.46 -6.56
N GLU A 239 37.67 32.43 -5.68
CA GLU A 239 36.75 32.84 -4.61
C GLU A 239 35.48 33.49 -5.20
N ALA A 240 35.60 34.33 -6.23
CA ALA A 240 34.45 34.90 -6.92
C ALA A 240 33.58 33.80 -7.57
N ALA A 241 34.20 32.83 -8.25
CA ALA A 241 33.51 31.69 -8.86
C ALA A 241 32.87 30.75 -7.83
N TYR A 242 33.49 30.56 -6.67
CA TYR A 242 32.89 29.81 -5.56
C TYR A 242 31.66 30.55 -4.98
N ASN A 243 31.73 31.87 -4.85
CA ASN A 243 30.62 32.68 -4.35
C ASN A 243 29.42 32.72 -5.32
N THR A 244 29.65 32.81 -6.64
CA THR A 244 28.55 32.69 -7.63
C THR A 244 27.94 31.29 -7.61
N LEU A 245 28.75 30.23 -7.62
CA LEU A 245 28.26 28.84 -7.53
C LEU A 245 27.48 28.58 -6.23
N SER A 246 27.90 29.17 -5.10
CA SER A 246 27.18 29.14 -3.82
C SER A 246 25.82 29.86 -3.89
N GLN A 247 25.73 30.94 -4.67
CA GLN A 247 24.47 31.66 -4.91
C GLN A 247 23.54 30.89 -5.86
N GLU A 248 24.06 30.31 -6.94
CA GLU A 248 23.33 29.42 -7.85
C GLU A 248 22.77 28.19 -7.12
N HIS A 249 23.58 27.55 -6.26
CA HIS A 249 23.13 26.42 -5.45
C HIS A 249 21.96 26.79 -4.52
N LYS A 250 21.97 27.98 -3.91
CA LYS A 250 20.86 28.50 -3.10
C LYS A 250 19.60 28.73 -3.95
N GLN A 251 19.74 29.26 -5.16
CA GLN A 251 18.62 29.46 -6.09
C GLN A 251 18.02 28.11 -6.54
N ILE A 252 18.86 27.15 -6.93
CA ILE A 252 18.46 25.80 -7.34
C ILE A 252 17.74 25.08 -6.19
N ASN A 253 18.25 25.18 -4.96
CA ASN A 253 17.58 24.60 -3.78
C ASN A 253 16.21 25.25 -3.51
N GLY A 254 16.08 26.57 -3.68
CA GLY A 254 14.79 27.26 -3.58
C GLY A 254 13.78 26.77 -4.63
N LEU A 255 14.21 26.65 -5.90
CA LEU A 255 13.40 26.09 -6.98
C LEU A 255 13.05 24.62 -6.72
N PHE A 256 13.94 23.84 -6.12
CA PHE A 256 13.66 22.44 -5.75
C PHE A 256 12.56 22.36 -4.69
N GLN A 257 12.62 23.20 -3.65
CA GLN A 257 11.58 23.27 -2.61
C GLN A 257 10.23 23.73 -3.17
N GLU A 258 10.22 24.69 -4.10
CA GLU A 258 9.00 25.08 -4.83
C GLU A 258 8.43 23.88 -5.63
N ARG A 259 9.27 23.17 -6.37
CA ARG A 259 8.85 21.99 -7.16
C ARG A 259 8.31 20.88 -6.26
N GLU A 260 8.98 20.59 -5.15
CA GLU A 260 8.50 19.62 -4.16
C GLU A 260 7.11 20.01 -3.60
N ALA A 261 6.89 21.30 -3.33
CA ALA A 261 5.58 21.81 -2.91
C ALA A 261 4.50 21.70 -4.02
N THR A 262 4.85 21.92 -5.29
CA THR A 262 3.91 21.71 -6.41
C THR A 262 3.57 20.23 -6.61
N ILE A 263 4.54 19.32 -6.45
CA ILE A 263 4.34 17.87 -6.58
C ILE A 263 3.41 17.36 -5.45
N LYS A 264 3.58 17.84 -4.22
CA LYS A 264 2.69 17.51 -3.09
C LYS A 264 1.24 17.91 -3.40
N LYS A 265 1.00 19.17 -3.80
CA LYS A 265 -0.33 19.65 -4.21
C LYS A 265 -0.94 18.78 -5.32
N LEU A 266 -0.19 18.52 -6.40
CA LEU A 266 -0.65 17.69 -7.51
C LEU A 266 -0.98 16.24 -7.07
N THR A 267 -0.28 15.73 -6.05
CA THR A 267 -0.54 14.40 -5.47
C THR A 267 -1.83 14.40 -4.64
N ASP A 268 -2.07 15.45 -3.84
CA ASP A 268 -3.31 15.64 -3.08
C ASP A 268 -4.51 15.87 -4.00
N ASP A 269 -4.34 16.63 -5.09
CA ASP A 269 -5.35 16.84 -6.14
C ASP A 269 -5.68 15.53 -6.88
N TYR A 270 -4.66 14.74 -7.25
CA TYR A 270 -4.84 13.42 -7.85
C TYR A 270 -5.56 12.45 -6.91
N LYS A 271 -5.25 12.48 -5.61
CA LYS A 271 -5.93 11.68 -4.60
C LYS A 271 -7.41 12.06 -4.50
N GLN A 272 -7.74 13.35 -4.41
CA GLN A 272 -9.13 13.83 -4.41
C GLN A 272 -9.88 13.43 -5.69
N ALA A 273 -9.25 13.57 -6.86
CA ALA A 273 -9.84 13.19 -8.13
C ALA A 273 -10.11 11.67 -8.21
N ARG A 274 -9.24 10.84 -7.63
CA ARG A 274 -9.46 9.40 -7.49
C ARG A 274 -10.63 9.09 -6.54
N GLU A 275 -10.68 9.71 -5.36
CA GLU A 275 -11.75 9.51 -4.37
C GLU A 275 -13.12 9.89 -4.96
N MET A 276 -13.20 10.99 -5.71
CA MET A 276 -14.39 11.38 -6.48
C MET A 276 -14.78 10.32 -7.55
N LEU A 277 -13.81 9.78 -8.29
CA LEU A 277 -14.07 8.74 -9.29
C LEU A 277 -14.56 7.43 -8.65
N GLU A 278 -14.00 7.06 -7.50
CA GLU A 278 -14.41 5.88 -6.72
C GLU A 278 -15.86 6.05 -6.18
N GLU A 279 -16.23 7.27 -5.79
CA GLU A 279 -17.62 7.62 -5.43
C GLU A 279 -18.58 7.57 -6.64
N TYR A 280 -18.16 8.08 -7.81
CA TYR A 280 -18.96 7.98 -9.04
C TYR A 280 -19.16 6.54 -9.51
N MET A 281 -18.13 5.69 -9.40
CA MET A 281 -18.24 4.25 -9.68
C MET A 281 -19.25 3.58 -8.74
N SER A 282 -19.17 3.84 -7.43
CA SER A 282 -20.14 3.31 -6.47
C SER A 282 -21.58 3.74 -6.77
N LYS A 283 -21.79 4.99 -7.19
CA LYS A 283 -23.11 5.51 -7.62
C LYS A 283 -23.61 4.84 -8.89
N LEU A 284 -22.73 4.55 -9.85
CA LEU A 284 -23.05 3.82 -11.07
C LEU A 284 -23.49 2.39 -10.78
N GLU A 285 -22.72 1.63 -9.98
CA GLU A 285 -23.14 0.27 -9.59
C GLU A 285 -24.49 0.27 -8.85
N GLU A 286 -24.78 1.30 -8.04
CA GLU A 286 -26.08 1.43 -7.36
C GLU A 286 -27.23 1.73 -8.34
N THR A 287 -27.00 2.46 -9.44
CA THR A 287 -28.02 2.62 -10.49
C THR A 287 -28.18 1.35 -11.33
N GLU A 288 -27.10 0.61 -11.61
CA GLU A 288 -27.16 -0.70 -12.29
C GLU A 288 -27.92 -1.75 -11.47
N ARG A 289 -27.61 -1.89 -10.17
CA ARG A 289 -28.35 -2.79 -9.26
C ARG A 289 -29.84 -2.42 -9.18
N ARG A 290 -30.18 -1.12 -9.17
CA ARG A 290 -31.57 -0.66 -9.24
C ARG A 290 -32.24 -0.92 -10.59
N MET A 291 -31.48 -0.92 -11.69
CA MET A 291 -31.98 -1.28 -13.02
C MET A 291 -32.25 -2.78 -13.13
N GLN A 292 -31.34 -3.63 -12.66
CA GLN A 292 -31.51 -5.09 -12.60
C GLN A 292 -32.70 -5.50 -11.72
N LEU A 293 -32.92 -4.82 -10.60
CA LEU A 293 -34.11 -5.03 -9.76
C LEU A 293 -35.41 -4.62 -10.47
N LYS A 294 -35.39 -3.59 -11.32
CA LYS A 294 -36.54 -3.23 -12.16
C LYS A 294 -36.83 -4.28 -13.21
N THR A 295 -35.82 -4.74 -13.96
CA THR A 295 -36.04 -5.75 -15.01
C THR A 295 -36.50 -7.10 -14.44
N SER A 296 -36.05 -7.49 -13.24
CA SER A 296 -36.64 -8.63 -12.50
C SER A 296 -38.14 -8.43 -12.27
N ARG A 297 -38.53 -7.29 -11.67
CA ARG A 297 -39.93 -6.96 -11.40
C ARG A 297 -40.78 -6.82 -12.67
N GLU A 298 -40.21 -6.31 -13.75
CA GLU A 298 -40.87 -6.23 -15.05
C GLU A 298 -41.16 -7.65 -15.59
N SER A 299 -40.22 -8.60 -15.45
CA SER A 299 -40.50 -10.01 -15.79
C SER A 299 -41.51 -10.68 -14.85
N GLU A 300 -41.52 -10.34 -13.55
CA GLU A 300 -42.52 -10.81 -12.59
C GLU A 300 -43.92 -10.27 -12.94
N ILE A 301 -44.01 -9.01 -13.40
CA ILE A 301 -45.25 -8.38 -13.87
C ILE A 301 -45.77 -9.08 -15.13
N VAL A 302 -44.92 -9.33 -16.14
CA VAL A 302 -45.33 -10.07 -17.36
C VAL A 302 -45.89 -11.46 -17.02
N ASN A 303 -45.22 -12.20 -16.14
CA ASN A 303 -45.72 -13.50 -15.67
C ASN A 303 -47.09 -13.37 -14.96
N LEU A 304 -47.30 -12.31 -14.16
CA LEU A 304 -48.58 -12.05 -13.52
C LEU A 304 -49.67 -11.66 -14.53
N GLU A 305 -49.35 -10.84 -15.54
CA GLU A 305 -50.26 -10.47 -16.63
C GLU A 305 -50.71 -11.69 -17.44
N GLU A 306 -49.81 -12.62 -17.77
CA GLU A 306 -50.16 -13.90 -18.39
C GLU A 306 -51.12 -14.73 -17.53
N THR A 307 -50.89 -14.81 -16.20
CA THR A 307 -51.82 -15.53 -15.30
C THR A 307 -53.18 -14.83 -15.16
N MET A 308 -53.20 -13.49 -15.16
CA MET A 308 -54.45 -12.72 -15.12
C MET A 308 -55.29 -12.93 -16.39
N GLU A 309 -54.67 -12.89 -17.57
CA GLU A 309 -55.39 -13.12 -18.82
C GLU A 309 -55.85 -14.58 -18.96
N SER A 310 -55.06 -15.55 -18.46
CA SER A 310 -55.49 -16.96 -18.36
C SER A 310 -56.73 -17.14 -17.46
N LEU A 311 -56.76 -16.48 -16.30
CA LEU A 311 -57.93 -16.49 -15.40
C LEU A 311 -59.13 -15.75 -15.99
N ARG A 312 -58.89 -14.63 -16.70
CA ARG A 312 -59.94 -13.86 -17.39
C ARG A 312 -60.61 -14.69 -18.49
N ASN A 313 -59.82 -15.37 -19.33
CA ASN A 313 -60.34 -16.29 -20.34
C ASN A 313 -61.16 -17.42 -19.70
N GLN A 314 -60.75 -17.96 -18.54
CA GLN A 314 -61.56 -18.94 -17.79
C GLN A 314 -62.87 -18.34 -17.29
N VAL A 315 -62.88 -17.10 -16.79
CA VAL A 315 -64.10 -16.39 -16.37
C VAL A 315 -65.04 -16.14 -17.55
N GLU A 316 -64.51 -15.79 -18.72
CA GLU A 316 -65.28 -15.58 -19.95
C GLU A 316 -65.94 -16.89 -20.42
N MET A 317 -65.18 -17.98 -20.53
CA MET A 317 -65.74 -19.32 -20.81
C MET A 317 -66.80 -19.75 -19.79
N LYS A 318 -66.65 -19.39 -18.51
CA LYS A 318 -67.70 -19.64 -17.50
C LYS A 318 -68.90 -18.72 -17.63
N GLY A 319 -68.74 -17.50 -18.16
CA GLY A 319 -69.84 -16.65 -18.60
C GLY A 319 -70.68 -17.32 -19.68
N GLU A 320 -70.05 -17.83 -20.75
CA GLU A 320 -70.71 -18.56 -21.83
C GLU A 320 -71.43 -19.83 -21.33
N GLU A 321 -70.79 -20.61 -20.44
CA GLU A 321 -71.43 -21.78 -19.82
C GLU A 321 -72.68 -21.39 -19.03
N ILE A 322 -72.63 -20.32 -18.23
CA ILE A 322 -73.76 -19.80 -17.46
C ILE A 322 -74.87 -19.31 -18.40
N GLU A 323 -74.55 -18.56 -19.45
CA GLU A 323 -75.55 -18.09 -20.43
C GLU A 323 -76.25 -19.26 -21.13
N SER A 324 -75.49 -20.25 -21.60
CA SER A 324 -76.03 -21.48 -22.19
C SER A 324 -76.83 -22.33 -21.19
N LEU A 325 -76.59 -22.22 -19.89
CA LEU A 325 -77.41 -22.85 -18.84
C LEU A 325 -78.69 -22.03 -18.55
N MET A 326 -78.62 -20.70 -18.58
CA MET A 326 -79.78 -19.82 -18.47
C MET A 326 -80.75 -20.01 -19.64
N GLU A 327 -80.27 -20.13 -20.88
CA GLU A 327 -81.11 -20.47 -22.03
C GLU A 327 -81.85 -21.80 -21.84
N LYS A 328 -81.13 -22.84 -21.39
CA LYS A 328 -81.71 -24.17 -21.11
C LYS A 328 -82.75 -24.10 -19.99
N MET A 329 -82.47 -23.34 -18.93
CA MET A 329 -83.40 -23.09 -17.82
C MET A 329 -84.67 -22.37 -18.30
N ASN A 330 -84.53 -21.28 -19.07
CA ASN A 330 -85.65 -20.52 -19.62
C ASN A 330 -86.50 -21.37 -20.58
N ASN A 331 -85.88 -22.23 -21.39
CA ASN A 331 -86.55 -23.19 -22.27
C ASN A 331 -87.34 -24.23 -21.47
N ILE A 332 -86.78 -24.75 -20.37
CA ILE A 332 -87.48 -25.64 -19.43
C ILE A 332 -88.63 -24.90 -18.72
N GLU A 333 -88.46 -23.64 -18.33
CA GLU A 333 -89.50 -22.85 -17.69
C GLU A 333 -90.69 -22.59 -18.63
N VAL A 334 -90.42 -22.23 -19.89
CA VAL A 334 -91.45 -22.10 -20.94
C VAL A 334 -92.18 -23.43 -21.18
N LYS A 335 -91.45 -24.55 -21.23
CA LYS A 335 -92.06 -25.90 -21.31
C LYS A 335 -92.94 -26.19 -20.10
N LEU A 336 -92.51 -25.84 -18.89
CA LEU A 336 -93.27 -26.03 -17.66
C LEU A 336 -94.53 -25.16 -17.64
N ARG A 337 -94.43 -23.87 -18.02
CA ARG A 337 -95.57 -22.96 -18.17
C ARG A 337 -96.60 -23.51 -19.17
N LEU A 338 -96.15 -23.99 -20.33
CA LEU A 338 -97.01 -24.61 -21.35
C LEU A 338 -97.63 -25.94 -20.86
N SER A 339 -96.88 -26.75 -20.12
CA SER A 339 -97.38 -28.00 -19.53
C SER A 339 -98.47 -27.71 -18.50
N ASN A 340 -98.25 -26.73 -17.62
CA ASN A 340 -99.21 -26.29 -16.61
C ASN A 340 -100.43 -25.55 -17.21
N GLN A 341 -100.33 -25.08 -18.46
CA GLN A 341 -101.48 -24.58 -19.23
C GLN A 341 -102.27 -25.75 -19.84
N LYS A 342 -101.59 -26.74 -20.44
CA LYS A 342 -102.23 -27.97 -20.94
C LYS A 342 -102.98 -28.72 -19.83
N LEU A 343 -102.35 -28.87 -18.65
CA LEU A 343 -102.95 -29.52 -17.48
C LEU A 343 -104.29 -28.88 -17.12
N ARG A 344 -104.34 -27.55 -16.96
CA ARG A 344 -105.57 -26.80 -16.64
C ARG A 344 -106.67 -26.94 -17.70
N ILE A 345 -106.30 -27.03 -18.98
CA ILE A 345 -107.25 -27.31 -20.06
C ILE A 345 -107.81 -28.74 -19.93
N THR A 346 -106.97 -29.74 -19.67
CA THR A 346 -107.44 -31.12 -19.45
C THR A 346 -108.28 -31.28 -18.18
N GLU A 347 -107.95 -30.58 -17.09
CA GLU A 347 -108.75 -30.53 -15.85
C GLU A 347 -110.11 -29.84 -16.03
N GLN A 348 -110.21 -28.87 -16.96
CA GLN A 348 -111.49 -28.28 -17.33
C GLN A 348 -112.32 -29.27 -18.17
N VAL A 349 -111.75 -29.83 -19.24
CA VAL A 349 -112.48 -30.78 -20.12
C VAL A 349 -112.92 -32.04 -19.37
N LEU A 350 -112.12 -32.53 -18.40
CA LEU A 350 -112.53 -33.64 -17.53
C LEU A 350 -113.75 -33.27 -16.68
N ARG A 351 -113.77 -32.10 -16.04
CA ARG A 351 -114.94 -31.65 -15.25
C ARG A 351 -116.19 -31.43 -16.12
N GLU A 352 -116.03 -30.88 -17.32
CA GLU A 352 -117.13 -30.75 -18.29
C GLU A 352 -117.70 -32.13 -18.66
N LYS A 353 -116.85 -33.16 -18.83
CA LYS A 353 -117.28 -34.54 -19.09
C LYS A 353 -117.88 -35.24 -17.87
N GLU A 354 -117.38 -35.00 -16.67
CA GLU A 354 -118.03 -35.46 -15.44
C GLU A 354 -119.42 -34.86 -15.27
N GLU A 355 -119.61 -33.59 -15.61
CA GLU A 355 -120.92 -32.93 -15.60
C GLU A 355 -121.86 -33.48 -16.68
N GLU A 356 -121.38 -33.77 -17.89
CA GLU A 356 -122.15 -34.47 -18.92
C GLU A 356 -122.60 -35.86 -18.42
N MET A 357 -121.69 -36.63 -17.80
CA MET A 357 -122.01 -37.96 -17.23
C MET A 357 -123.08 -37.85 -16.15
N LYS A 358 -122.94 -36.94 -15.18
CA LYS A 358 -123.96 -36.70 -14.14
C LYS A 358 -125.32 -36.29 -14.73
N LYS A 359 -125.34 -35.51 -15.83
CA LYS A 359 -126.56 -35.14 -16.58
C LYS A 359 -127.15 -36.32 -17.37
N ILE A 360 -126.37 -37.34 -17.71
CA ILE A 360 -126.84 -38.59 -18.33
C ILE A 360 -127.40 -39.53 -17.26
N GLU A 361 -126.68 -39.74 -16.16
CA GLU A 361 -127.11 -40.57 -15.01
C GLU A 361 -128.47 -40.11 -14.45
N ALA A 362 -128.65 -38.81 -14.25
CA ALA A 362 -129.93 -38.24 -13.81
C ALA A 362 -131.11 -38.58 -14.76
N LYS A 363 -130.87 -38.54 -16.08
CA LYS A 363 -131.88 -38.90 -17.11
C LYS A 363 -132.13 -40.41 -17.22
N HIS A 364 -131.21 -41.24 -16.74
CA HIS A 364 -131.45 -42.68 -16.61
C HIS A 364 -132.36 -42.97 -15.41
N LEU A 365 -132.06 -42.38 -14.25
CA LEU A 365 -132.88 -42.50 -13.03
C LEU A 365 -134.32 -41.96 -13.23
N GLU A 366 -134.48 -40.84 -13.94
CA GLU A 366 -135.81 -40.28 -14.29
C GLU A 366 -136.66 -41.26 -15.12
N LYS A 367 -136.04 -41.94 -16.10
CA LYS A 367 -136.71 -42.96 -16.92
C LYS A 367 -137.04 -44.23 -16.13
N GLU A 368 -136.18 -44.62 -15.21
CA GLU A 368 -136.36 -45.79 -14.35
C GLU A 368 -137.54 -45.59 -13.39
N ALA A 369 -137.65 -44.41 -12.77
CA ALA A 369 -138.79 -44.03 -11.93
C ALA A 369 -140.13 -44.00 -12.69
N LEU A 370 -140.14 -43.45 -13.92
CA LEU A 370 -141.33 -43.47 -14.79
C LEU A 370 -141.74 -44.90 -15.17
N LEU A 371 -140.78 -45.80 -15.41
CA LEU A 371 -141.07 -47.19 -15.72
C LEU A 371 -141.71 -47.90 -14.51
N GLU A 372 -141.15 -47.70 -13.32
CA GLU A 372 -141.68 -48.27 -12.06
C GLU A 372 -143.12 -47.79 -11.76
N GLU A 373 -143.44 -46.52 -12.04
CA GLU A 373 -144.81 -45.98 -11.94
C GLU A 373 -145.81 -46.75 -12.82
N THR A 374 -145.44 -47.07 -14.07
CA THR A 374 -146.35 -47.81 -14.97
C THR A 374 -146.63 -49.24 -14.48
N TYR A 375 -145.62 -49.95 -13.96
CA TYR A 375 -145.80 -51.27 -13.36
C TYR A 375 -146.64 -51.23 -12.08
N ARG A 376 -146.43 -50.23 -11.22
CA ARG A 376 -147.20 -49.98 -10.00
C ARG A 376 -148.70 -49.76 -10.30
N GLY A 377 -149.04 -49.12 -11.41
CA GLY A 377 -150.43 -48.96 -11.88
C GLY A 377 -151.10 -50.29 -12.22
N MET A 378 -150.48 -51.11 -13.08
CA MET A 378 -151.03 -52.39 -13.54
C MET A 378 -151.27 -53.39 -12.40
N ILE A 379 -150.42 -53.39 -11.37
CA ILE A 379 -150.54 -54.30 -10.20
C ILE A 379 -151.82 -54.02 -9.39
N LYS A 380 -152.25 -52.75 -9.24
CA LYS A 380 -153.53 -52.41 -8.57
C LYS A 380 -154.73 -52.96 -9.34
N GLU A 381 -154.76 -52.74 -10.66
CA GLU A 381 -155.90 -53.08 -11.52
C GLU A 381 -156.12 -54.62 -11.64
N ILE A 382 -155.10 -55.42 -11.34
CA ILE A 382 -155.22 -56.88 -11.20
C ILE A 382 -155.81 -57.26 -9.84
N SER A 383 -155.33 -56.64 -8.74
CA SER A 383 -155.75 -56.93 -7.37
C SER A 383 -157.26 -56.73 -7.13
N GLU A 384 -157.81 -55.62 -7.62
CA GLU A 384 -159.24 -55.28 -7.48
C GLU A 384 -160.18 -56.29 -8.20
N ARG A 385 -159.70 -56.87 -9.31
CA ARG A 385 -160.39 -57.89 -10.12
C ARG A 385 -160.48 -59.25 -9.42
N VAL A 386 -159.43 -59.62 -8.69
CA VAL A 386 -159.36 -60.87 -7.91
C VAL A 386 -160.27 -60.79 -6.70
N ASN A 387 -160.20 -59.70 -5.93
CA ASN A 387 -160.95 -59.52 -4.69
C ASN A 387 -162.47 -59.55 -4.90
N SER A 388 -162.97 -58.90 -5.95
CA SER A 388 -164.40 -58.86 -6.30
C SER A 388 -164.98 -60.22 -6.75
N THR A 389 -164.15 -61.09 -7.33
CA THR A 389 -164.59 -62.38 -7.90
C THR A 389 -164.64 -63.51 -6.87
N ILE A 390 -163.71 -63.50 -5.89
CA ILE A 390 -163.53 -64.62 -4.96
C ILE A 390 -164.48 -64.54 -3.75
N LEU A 391 -164.65 -63.35 -3.15
CA LEU A 391 -165.38 -63.19 -1.87
C LEU A 391 -166.83 -63.71 -1.94
N ASN A 392 -167.57 -63.29 -2.97
CA ASN A 392 -169.00 -63.60 -3.13
C ASN A 392 -169.27 -65.10 -3.30
N ARG A 393 -168.32 -65.89 -3.82
CA ARG A 393 -168.48 -67.35 -3.96
C ARG A 393 -168.36 -68.07 -2.62
N PHE A 394 -167.39 -67.68 -1.79
CA PHE A 394 -167.14 -68.35 -0.51
C PHE A 394 -168.27 -68.17 0.51
N GLN A 395 -168.92 -67.01 0.56
CA GLN A 395 -170.04 -66.79 1.48
C GLN A 395 -171.22 -67.75 1.21
N SER A 396 -171.57 -67.97 -0.06
CA SER A 396 -172.69 -68.86 -0.46
C SER A 396 -172.50 -70.36 -0.15
N LEU A 397 -171.28 -70.78 0.19
CA LEU A 397 -170.96 -72.16 0.55
C LEU A 397 -171.01 -72.41 2.06
N SER A 398 -170.74 -71.39 2.89
CA SER A 398 -170.72 -71.51 4.35
C SER A 398 -172.12 -71.79 4.92
N GLU A 399 -173.11 -71.04 4.41
CA GLU A 399 -174.51 -71.05 4.88
C GLU A 399 -175.22 -72.40 4.72
N LYS A 400 -174.71 -73.28 3.84
CA LYS A 400 -175.23 -74.65 3.63
C LYS A 400 -174.57 -75.74 4.47
N LEU A 401 -173.52 -75.40 5.23
CA LEU A 401 -172.78 -76.37 6.04
C LEU A 401 -173.31 -76.46 7.49
N GLU A 402 -173.85 -75.36 8.02
CA GLU A 402 -174.29 -75.26 9.42
C GLU A 402 -175.59 -76.04 9.69
N GLU A 403 -176.58 -75.94 8.80
CA GLU A 403 -177.87 -76.66 8.91
C GLU A 403 -177.70 -78.19 8.99
N LYS A 404 -176.62 -78.73 8.43
CA LYS A 404 -176.29 -80.16 8.48
C LYS A 404 -175.67 -80.63 9.80
N HIS A 405 -175.11 -79.75 10.62
CA HIS A 405 -174.43 -80.16 11.86
C HIS A 405 -175.39 -80.48 13.01
N GLY A 406 -176.43 -79.67 13.22
CA GLY A 406 -177.31 -79.79 14.39
C GLY A 406 -178.03 -81.16 14.52
N SER A 407 -178.35 -81.82 13.42
CA SER A 407 -179.09 -83.11 13.46
C SER A 407 -178.25 -84.33 13.89
N TYR A 408 -176.93 -84.23 13.91
CA TYR A 408 -176.07 -85.31 14.41
C TYR A 408 -175.87 -85.26 15.93
N GLU A 409 -176.04 -84.09 16.56
CA GLU A 409 -175.71 -83.87 17.98
C GLU A 409 -176.73 -84.55 18.92
N ASP A 410 -178.03 -84.39 18.66
CA ASP A 410 -179.11 -85.07 19.41
C ASP A 410 -178.94 -86.60 19.42
N THR A 411 -178.47 -87.17 18.31
CA THR A 411 -178.27 -88.62 18.15
C THR A 411 -177.14 -89.14 19.06
N VAL A 412 -176.11 -88.31 19.31
CA VAL A 412 -174.97 -88.64 20.20
C VAL A 412 -175.36 -88.51 21.68
N VAL A 413 -176.24 -87.58 22.02
CA VAL A 413 -176.74 -87.40 23.40
C VAL A 413 -177.49 -88.64 23.88
N GLU A 414 -178.38 -89.22 23.07
CA GLU A 414 -179.19 -90.37 23.50
C GLU A 414 -178.36 -91.67 23.62
N ALA A 415 -177.34 -91.85 22.77
CA ALA A 415 -176.35 -92.92 22.92
C ALA A 415 -175.58 -92.82 24.25
N THR A 416 -175.27 -91.59 24.68
CA THR A 416 -174.51 -91.31 25.92
C THR A 416 -175.29 -91.68 27.19
N LYS A 417 -176.64 -91.59 27.18
CA LYS A 417 -177.50 -92.10 28.28
C LYS A 417 -177.39 -93.61 28.45
N ILE A 418 -177.32 -94.38 27.36
CA ILE A 418 -177.24 -95.85 27.40
C ILE A 418 -175.89 -96.28 27.99
N LEU A 419 -174.80 -95.66 27.52
CA LEU A 419 -173.44 -95.87 28.02
C LEU A 419 -173.32 -95.57 29.53
N SER A 420 -174.06 -94.57 30.00
CA SER A 420 -174.13 -94.20 31.43
C SER A 420 -174.82 -95.26 32.32
N ARG A 421 -175.76 -96.06 31.79
CA ARG A 421 -176.37 -97.18 32.51
C ARG A 421 -175.41 -98.37 32.61
N ALA A 422 -174.73 -98.72 31.53
CA ALA A 422 -173.69 -99.77 31.54
C ALA A 422 -172.58 -99.46 32.56
N LYS A 423 -172.11 -98.20 32.59
CA LYS A 423 -171.09 -97.71 33.53
C LYS A 423 -171.49 -97.83 35.00
N LYS A 424 -172.79 -97.95 35.32
CA LYS A 424 -173.28 -98.13 36.71
C LYS A 424 -173.25 -99.59 37.17
N CYS A 425 -173.48 -100.56 36.29
CA CYS A 425 -173.37 -101.99 36.59
C CYS A 425 -171.90 -102.42 36.79
N VAL A 426 -170.98 -101.87 35.99
CA VAL A 426 -169.52 -102.10 36.13
C VAL A 426 -168.96 -101.64 37.50
N ILE A 427 -169.69 -100.81 38.25
CA ILE A 427 -169.30 -100.40 39.61
C ILE A 427 -169.61 -101.49 40.65
N GLU A 428 -170.57 -102.40 40.40
CA GLU A 428 -170.86 -103.54 41.29
C GLU A 428 -169.78 -104.62 41.14
N MET A 429 -169.37 -104.95 39.91
CA MET A 429 -168.16 -105.75 39.63
C MET A 429 -166.89 -105.18 40.29
N LYS A 430 -166.86 -103.86 40.55
CA LYS A 430 -165.71 -103.20 41.17
C LYS A 430 -165.60 -103.46 42.67
N LYS A 431 -166.66 -103.95 43.34
CA LYS A 431 -166.60 -104.46 44.73
C LYS A 431 -166.07 -105.89 44.79
N GLU A 432 -166.47 -106.76 43.87
CA GLU A 432 -165.96 -108.13 43.78
C GLU A 432 -164.45 -108.17 43.51
N LYS A 433 -163.92 -107.13 42.85
CA LYS A 433 -162.47 -106.91 42.70
C LYS A 433 -161.75 -106.71 44.05
N GLU A 434 -162.37 -106.10 45.06
CA GLU A 434 -161.72 -105.75 46.34
C GLU A 434 -161.39 -107.00 47.19
N GLU A 435 -162.13 -108.11 47.06
CA GLU A 435 -161.75 -109.38 47.71
C GLU A 435 -160.54 -110.05 47.05
N MET A 436 -160.43 -109.96 45.72
CA MET A 436 -159.35 -110.59 44.95
C MET A 436 -158.04 -109.81 45.06
N GLU A 437 -158.11 -108.48 45.12
CA GLU A 437 -156.93 -107.60 45.21
C GLU A 437 -156.14 -107.82 46.52
N LYS A 438 -156.83 -108.23 47.60
CA LYS A 438 -156.26 -108.57 48.91
C LYS A 438 -155.35 -109.82 48.91
N LYS A 439 -155.34 -110.61 47.82
CA LYS A 439 -154.40 -111.73 47.61
C LYS A 439 -153.23 -111.38 46.68
N LEU A 440 -153.22 -110.19 46.07
CA LEU A 440 -152.16 -109.79 45.15
C LEU A 440 -150.97 -109.16 45.89
N GLU A 441 -151.21 -108.41 46.96
CA GLU A 441 -150.15 -107.71 47.70
C GLU A 441 -149.17 -108.63 48.45
N SER A 442 -149.56 -109.86 48.80
CA SER A 442 -148.76 -110.73 49.67
C SER A 442 -147.67 -111.54 48.95
N ARG A 443 -147.72 -111.66 47.61
CA ARG A 443 -146.73 -112.43 46.83
C ARG A 443 -145.74 -111.57 46.03
N VAL A 444 -146.12 -110.35 45.67
CA VAL A 444 -145.22 -109.46 44.89
C VAL A 444 -143.97 -109.08 45.69
N ARG A 445 -144.07 -109.01 47.03
CA ARG A 445 -142.98 -108.58 47.93
C ARG A 445 -141.92 -109.65 48.22
N GLU A 446 -141.99 -110.83 47.59
CA GLU A 446 -140.98 -111.90 47.72
C GLU A 446 -140.12 -112.08 46.46
N GLU A 447 -140.69 -111.97 45.26
CA GLU A 447 -139.99 -112.25 43.99
C GLU A 447 -139.16 -111.06 43.44
N GLU A 448 -139.25 -109.86 44.05
CA GLU A 448 -138.30 -108.75 43.79
C GLU A 448 -136.85 -109.09 44.21
N VAL A 449 -136.63 -110.20 44.92
CA VAL A 449 -135.31 -110.64 45.44
C VAL A 449 -134.45 -111.39 44.42
N GLU A 450 -135.03 -112.04 43.39
CA GLU A 450 -134.25 -112.82 42.41
C GLU A 450 -133.74 -112.02 41.21
N LYS A 451 -134.35 -110.86 40.92
CA LYS A 451 -133.94 -110.03 39.77
C LYS A 451 -132.62 -109.28 40.00
N GLU A 452 -132.19 -109.16 41.25
CA GLU A 452 -131.02 -108.36 41.66
C GLU A 452 -129.79 -109.20 42.06
N LYS A 453 -129.85 -110.54 41.92
CA LYS A 453 -128.73 -111.45 42.15
C LYS A 453 -128.15 -111.96 40.82
N LEU A 454 -126.85 -111.72 40.61
CA LEU A 454 -125.96 -112.42 39.66
C LEU A 454 -126.51 -112.55 38.21
N LYS A 455 -126.25 -111.65 37.25
CA LYS A 455 -125.29 -110.52 37.19
C LYS A 455 -123.80 -110.88 37.29
N GLU A 456 -123.45 -112.17 37.43
CA GLU A 456 -122.08 -112.59 37.77
C GLU A 456 -121.61 -113.88 37.04
N THR A 457 -122.52 -114.78 36.62
CA THR A 457 -122.15 -116.01 35.92
C THR A 457 -122.19 -115.86 34.39
N LEU A 458 -121.05 -115.42 33.84
CA LEU A 458 -120.44 -115.84 32.57
C LEU A 458 -121.35 -115.96 31.32
N LEU A 459 -121.19 -115.16 30.26
CA LEU A 459 -119.95 -114.93 29.48
C LEU A 459 -119.14 -116.21 29.12
N GLY A 460 -119.70 -117.42 29.28
CA GLY A 460 -118.97 -118.69 29.05
C GLY A 460 -119.54 -119.59 27.95
N VAL A 461 -120.83 -119.95 28.00
CA VAL A 461 -121.45 -120.95 27.10
C VAL A 461 -121.51 -120.49 25.62
N GLY A 462 -121.15 -119.23 25.35
CA GLY A 462 -120.86 -118.75 24.00
C GLY A 462 -119.67 -119.43 23.32
N GLU A 463 -118.78 -120.10 24.06
CA GLU A 463 -117.60 -120.77 23.51
C GLU A 463 -117.77 -122.30 23.47
N GLU A 464 -118.35 -122.90 24.51
CA GLU A 464 -118.52 -124.36 24.64
C GLU A 464 -119.29 -125.01 23.47
N LYS A 465 -120.48 -124.49 23.12
CA LYS A 465 -121.29 -125.07 22.03
C LYS A 465 -120.75 -124.78 20.63
N ARG A 466 -119.78 -123.86 20.48
CA ARG A 466 -119.05 -123.66 19.21
C ARG A 466 -117.85 -124.60 19.06
N GLU A 467 -117.41 -125.26 20.13
CA GLU A 467 -116.43 -126.35 20.07
C GLU A 467 -117.11 -127.73 19.91
N ALA A 468 -118.30 -127.93 20.46
CA ALA A 468 -119.13 -129.11 20.19
C ALA A 468 -119.46 -129.30 18.69
N ILE A 469 -119.48 -128.22 17.91
CA ILE A 469 -119.60 -128.23 16.44
C ILE A 469 -118.44 -128.97 15.75
N ARG A 470 -117.26 -129.04 16.36
CA ARG A 470 -116.02 -129.44 15.67
C ARG A 470 -115.63 -130.91 15.83
N GLN A 471 -116.02 -131.59 16.90
CA GLN A 471 -115.46 -132.93 17.19
C GLN A 471 -116.33 -134.11 16.73
N LEU A 472 -117.66 -134.07 16.90
CA LEU A 472 -118.50 -135.24 16.52
C LEU A 472 -118.61 -135.46 15.00
N CYS A 473 -118.75 -134.37 14.22
CA CYS A 473 -118.71 -134.42 12.75
C CYS A 473 -117.31 -134.74 12.17
N ILE A 474 -116.31 -134.93 13.02
CA ILE A 474 -114.95 -135.37 12.64
C ILE A 474 -114.65 -136.78 13.17
N TRP A 475 -115.45 -137.35 14.08
CA TRP A 475 -115.13 -138.64 14.69
C TRP A 475 -115.73 -139.86 13.98
N ILE A 476 -117.01 -139.83 13.59
CA ILE A 476 -117.66 -140.99 12.93
C ILE A 476 -117.59 -140.89 11.40
N ASP A 477 -117.54 -139.68 10.83
CA ASP A 477 -117.03 -139.44 9.47
C ASP A 477 -115.50 -139.66 9.35
N HIS A 478 -114.83 -140.15 10.41
CA HIS A 478 -113.47 -140.71 10.37
C HIS A 478 -113.44 -142.25 10.54
N HIS A 479 -114.54 -142.88 10.95
CA HIS A 479 -114.65 -144.34 11.13
C HIS A 479 -115.96 -144.92 10.50
N ARG A 480 -116.35 -144.75 9.21
CA ARG A 480 -115.71 -144.32 7.94
C ARG A 480 -114.40 -145.04 7.56
N ASP A 481 -114.26 -145.46 6.31
CA ASP A 481 -113.16 -146.25 5.69
C ASP A 481 -112.91 -147.63 6.32
N ARG A 482 -113.18 -147.81 7.62
CA ARG A 482 -113.28 -149.13 8.24
C ARG A 482 -114.62 -149.77 7.90
N CYS A 483 -114.54 -150.66 6.91
CA CYS A 483 -115.27 -151.92 6.92
C CYS A 483 -116.79 -151.84 6.61
N GLU A 484 -117.34 -151.21 5.57
CA GLU A 484 -116.82 -150.48 4.37
C GLU A 484 -115.66 -151.13 3.58
N TYR A 485 -115.41 -152.41 3.82
CA TYR A 485 -114.34 -153.19 3.16
C TYR A 485 -114.47 -154.70 3.38
N LEU A 486 -115.19 -155.15 4.43
CA LEU A 486 -115.22 -156.56 4.82
C LEU A 486 -116.38 -157.37 4.21
N GLU A 487 -117.59 -156.82 4.08
CA GLU A 487 -118.76 -157.60 3.62
C GLU A 487 -119.22 -157.32 2.17
N GLU A 488 -118.80 -156.19 1.57
CA GLU A 488 -118.98 -155.97 0.13
C GLU A 488 -117.97 -156.78 -0.72
N VAL A 489 -116.76 -157.00 -0.18
CA VAL A 489 -115.62 -157.59 -0.90
C VAL A 489 -115.41 -159.08 -0.54
N LEU A 490 -116.09 -159.60 0.49
CA LEU A 490 -116.19 -161.04 0.80
C LEU A 490 -117.66 -161.49 0.85
N SER A 491 -118.19 -162.23 -0.13
CA SER A 491 -117.61 -162.54 -1.43
C SER A 491 -118.69 -162.88 -2.46
N LYS A 492 -119.14 -161.87 -3.22
CA LYS A 492 -119.61 -162.09 -4.60
C LYS A 492 -118.41 -162.03 -5.53
N LEU A 493 -118.45 -162.83 -6.59
CA LEU A 493 -117.41 -163.02 -7.61
C LEU A 493 -116.90 -161.70 -8.26
N VAL A 494 -115.56 -161.56 -8.41
CA VAL A 494 -114.84 -161.32 -9.70
C VAL A 494 -115.13 -160.02 -10.56
N VAL A 495 -114.23 -159.00 -10.53
CA VAL A 495 -113.64 -158.16 -11.67
C VAL A 495 -114.13 -156.70 -12.12
N ALA A 496 -113.41 -155.62 -11.67
CA ALA A 496 -112.64 -154.45 -12.29
C ALA A 496 -113.02 -153.38 -13.43
N ARG A 497 -112.57 -152.08 -13.23
CA ARG A 497 -112.15 -150.91 -14.16
C ARG A 497 -113.20 -149.97 -14.85
N GLY A 498 -112.94 -148.72 -15.39
CA GLY A 498 -111.81 -147.70 -15.43
C GLY A 498 -111.92 -146.54 -16.52
N GLN A 499 -111.23 -145.35 -16.45
CA GLN A 499 -111.20 -144.23 -17.48
C GLN A 499 -109.78 -143.70 -17.86
N ARG A 500 -109.66 -142.90 -18.96
CA ARG A 500 -108.50 -142.05 -19.35
C ARG A 500 -107.85 -141.41 -18.09
N ARG A 501 -106.53 -141.19 -17.95
CA ARG A 501 -105.39 -140.94 -18.86
C ARG A 501 -105.24 -141.79 -20.14
N SER A 502 -105.63 -141.21 -21.28
CA SER A 502 -105.16 -141.55 -22.65
C SER A 502 -105.77 -140.57 -23.65
N GLN A 503 -104.96 -140.04 -24.58
CA GLN A 503 -105.38 -139.42 -25.86
C GLN A 503 -106.27 -138.13 -25.76
N ARG A 504 -106.18 -137.11 -26.63
CA ARG A 504 -106.02 -136.96 -28.11
C ARG A 504 -107.38 -136.98 -28.82
N ALA A 505 -107.50 -136.07 -29.80
CA ALA A 505 -108.63 -135.81 -30.71
C ALA A 505 -109.91 -135.29 -30.02
#